data_AF-A0A6B7GNK5-F1
#
_entry.id   AF-A0A6B7GNK5-F1
#
_cell.length_a   1.000
_cell.length_b   1.000
_cell.length_c   1.000
_cell.angle_alpha   90.00
_cell.angle_beta   90.00
_cell.angle_gamma   90.00
#
_symmetry.space_group_name_H-M   'P 1'
#
loop_
_entity.id
_entity.type
_entity.pdbx_description
1 polymer ?
#
loop_
_entity_poly.entity_id
_entity_poly.type
_entity_poly.pdbx_seq_one_letter_code
_entity_poly.pdbx_strand_id
1 'polypeptide(L)'
;AQLAINLAMMGSLSIIVAHHMYAMPAYPYIATDYPTQLSIFTHHMWIGGFCIVGGAAHGAIFMVRDYNAINNYNNLLDRVIRHRDAIISHLNWVCIFLGFHSFGLYIHNDTMRALGRSQDMFSDKAIQLKPIFAQWIQSLHYLAPSNTAPNALATTSYAFGGDIVTVGSKIAMMPITLGT
;
A
#
# COMPACT_ATOMS: atom_id res chain seq x y z
N ALA A 1 -24.63 11.17 -1.06
CA ALA A 1 -24.16 9.77 -1.15
C ALA A 1 -23.17 9.53 -2.28
N GLN A 2 -23.55 9.75 -3.56
CA GLN A 2 -22.74 9.33 -4.71
C GLN A 2 -21.30 9.88 -4.72
N LEU A 3 -21.13 11.17 -4.41
CA LEU A 3 -19.81 11.80 -4.38
C LEU A 3 -18.87 11.15 -3.36
N ALA A 4 -19.39 10.66 -2.23
CA ALA A 4 -18.59 9.96 -1.22
C ALA A 4 -17.96 8.68 -1.78
N ILE A 5 -18.77 7.87 -2.47
CA ILE A 5 -18.32 6.62 -3.11
C ILE A 5 -17.33 6.92 -4.23
N ASN A 6 -17.67 7.87 -5.11
CA ASN A 6 -16.82 8.22 -6.24
C ASN A 6 -15.45 8.72 -5.78
N LEU A 7 -15.39 9.57 -4.76
CA LEU A 7 -14.12 10.09 -4.23
C LEU A 7 -13.31 8.99 -3.51
N ALA A 8 -13.95 8.11 -2.75
CA ALA A 8 -13.27 6.98 -2.12
C ALA A 8 -12.63 6.04 -3.17
N MET A 9 -13.37 5.72 -4.23
CA MET A 9 -12.88 4.87 -5.33
C MET A 9 -11.82 5.58 -6.18
N MET A 10 -12.03 6.84 -6.54
CA MET A 10 -11.10 7.62 -7.35
C MET A 10 -9.78 7.86 -6.62
N GLY A 11 -9.84 8.15 -5.32
CA GLY A 11 -8.64 8.32 -4.51
C GLY A 11 -7.85 7.01 -4.38
N SER A 12 -8.54 5.89 -4.15
CA SER A 12 -7.93 4.56 -4.15
C SER A 12 -7.31 4.21 -5.50
N LEU A 13 -7.99 4.53 -6.61
CA LEU A 13 -7.46 4.32 -7.96
C LEU A 13 -6.21 5.17 -8.23
N SER A 14 -6.18 6.42 -7.77
CA SER A 14 -5.00 7.29 -7.91
C SER A 14 -3.77 6.69 -7.21
N ILE A 15 -3.94 6.12 -6.00
CA ILE A 15 -2.88 5.39 -5.29
C ILE A 15 -2.43 4.14 -6.06
N ILE A 16 -3.37 3.36 -6.61
CA ILE A 16 -3.04 2.19 -7.43
C ILE A 16 -2.25 2.60 -8.68
N VAL A 17 -2.65 3.70 -9.34
CA VAL A 17 -1.92 4.26 -10.49
C VAL A 17 -0.49 4.62 -10.10
N ALA A 18 -0.28 5.26 -8.94
CA ALA A 18 1.06 5.54 -8.43
C ALA A 18 1.90 4.26 -8.33
N HIS A 19 1.37 3.21 -7.69
CA HIS A 19 2.06 1.94 -7.52
C HIS A 19 2.32 1.20 -8.83
N HIS A 20 1.40 1.26 -9.79
CA HIS A 20 1.60 0.64 -11.10
C HIS A 20 2.61 1.40 -11.95
N MET A 21 2.58 2.73 -11.96
CA MET A 21 3.44 3.52 -12.86
C MET A 21 4.92 3.45 -12.50
N TYR A 22 5.28 3.36 -11.21
CA TYR A 22 6.69 3.25 -10.83
C TYR A 22 7.26 1.86 -11.12
N ALA A 23 6.49 0.79 -10.90
CA ALA A 23 6.93 -0.58 -11.10
C ALA A 23 6.74 -1.07 -12.54
N MET A 24 5.86 -0.45 -13.32
CA MET A 24 5.60 -0.73 -14.75
C MET A 24 5.61 0.57 -15.54
N PRO A 25 6.79 1.18 -15.79
CA PRO A 25 6.91 2.45 -16.48
C PRO A 25 6.33 2.40 -17.90
N ALA A 26 5.20 3.07 -18.12
CA ALA A 26 4.42 2.96 -19.34
C ALA A 26 4.87 3.87 -20.50
N TYR A 27 5.83 4.78 -20.27
CA TYR A 27 6.28 5.76 -21.26
C TYR A 27 7.76 5.56 -21.64
N PRO A 28 8.14 5.81 -22.91
CA PRO A 28 9.54 5.74 -23.32
C PRO A 28 10.43 6.66 -22.47
N TYR A 29 11.60 6.16 -22.07
CA TYR A 29 12.64 6.88 -21.30
C TYR A 29 12.25 7.39 -19.90
N ILE A 30 10.99 7.23 -19.47
CA ILE A 30 10.54 7.72 -18.15
C ILE A 30 11.18 6.93 -16.99
N ALA A 31 11.56 5.67 -17.21
CA ALA A 31 12.13 4.80 -16.17
C ALA A 31 13.51 5.28 -15.67
N THR A 32 14.28 5.96 -16.52
CA THR A 32 15.59 6.52 -16.14
C THR A 32 15.53 8.01 -15.83
N ASP A 33 14.35 8.63 -15.93
CA ASP A 33 14.07 9.98 -15.47
C ASP A 33 13.52 9.94 -14.03
N TYR A 34 14.45 9.74 -13.08
CA TYR A 34 14.12 9.56 -11.66
C TYR A 34 13.35 10.73 -11.04
N PRO A 35 13.66 12.01 -11.33
CA PRO A 35 12.84 13.13 -10.87
C PRO A 35 11.38 13.00 -11.30
N THR A 36 11.12 12.59 -12.54
CA THR A 36 9.76 12.38 -13.04
C THR A 36 9.08 11.23 -12.30
N GLN A 37 9.73 10.08 -12.16
CA GLN A 37 9.19 8.92 -11.42
C GLN A 37 8.80 9.26 -9.97
N LEU A 38 9.71 9.91 -9.24
CA LEU A 38 9.45 10.32 -7.86
C LEU A 38 8.29 11.32 -7.78
N SER A 39 8.27 12.28 -8.70
CA SER A 39 7.24 13.33 -8.73
C SER A 39 5.86 12.76 -9.02
N ILE A 40 5.71 11.93 -10.06
CA ILE A 40 4.41 11.38 -10.44
C ILE A 40 3.88 10.41 -9.40
N PHE A 41 4.75 9.61 -8.76
CA PHE A 41 4.35 8.72 -7.66
C PHE A 41 3.81 9.54 -6.49
N THR A 42 4.60 10.50 -6.01
CA THR A 42 4.24 11.34 -4.87
C THR A 42 2.97 12.16 -5.16
N HIS A 43 2.86 12.70 -6.37
CA HIS A 43 1.69 13.47 -6.81
C HIS A 43 0.40 12.65 -6.74
N HIS A 44 0.39 11.44 -7.32
CA HIS A 44 -0.79 10.57 -7.31
C HIS A 44 -1.11 10.03 -5.91
N MET A 45 -0.10 9.75 -5.09
CA MET A 45 -0.30 9.38 -3.68
C MET A 45 -1.03 10.49 -2.91
N TRP A 46 -0.63 11.74 -3.08
CA TRP A 46 -1.28 12.88 -2.41
C TRP A 46 -2.70 13.12 -2.91
N ILE A 47 -2.92 13.15 -4.23
CA ILE A 47 -4.27 13.27 -4.79
C ILE A 47 -5.16 12.16 -4.25
N GLY A 48 -4.65 10.93 -4.24
CA GLY A 48 -5.33 9.78 -3.69
C GLY A 48 -5.76 9.96 -2.24
N GLY A 49 -4.83 10.39 -1.38
CA GLY A 49 -5.10 10.69 0.02
C GLY A 49 -6.18 11.77 0.20
N PHE A 50 -6.07 12.90 -0.51
CA PHE A 50 -7.08 13.96 -0.46
C PHE A 50 -8.47 13.49 -0.90
N CYS A 51 -8.55 12.72 -1.99
CA CYS A 51 -9.82 12.17 -2.47
C CYS A 51 -10.45 11.18 -1.47
N ILE A 52 -9.66 10.26 -0.86
CA ILE A 52 -10.18 9.31 0.14
C ILE A 52 -10.76 10.06 1.36
N VAL A 53 -10.02 11.06 1.89
CA VAL A 53 -10.50 11.88 3.01
C VAL A 53 -11.74 12.69 2.61
N GLY A 54 -11.76 13.25 1.40
CA GLY A 54 -12.94 13.91 0.85
C GLY A 54 -14.15 12.97 0.73
N GLY A 55 -13.93 11.70 0.34
CA GLY A 55 -14.94 10.66 0.32
C GLY A 55 -15.56 10.43 1.70
N ALA A 56 -14.73 10.31 2.74
CA ALA A 56 -15.19 10.19 4.12
C ALA A 56 -15.98 11.43 4.58
N ALA A 57 -15.51 12.64 4.24
CA ALA A 57 -16.20 13.89 4.56
C ALA A 57 -17.61 13.95 3.93
N HIS A 58 -17.73 13.60 2.64
CA HIS A 58 -19.02 13.53 1.96
C HIS A 58 -19.91 12.38 2.47
N GLY A 59 -19.31 11.30 2.99
CA GLY A 59 -20.03 10.24 3.69
C GLY A 59 -20.69 10.76 4.98
N ALA A 60 -19.96 11.54 5.78
CA ALA A 60 -20.52 12.17 6.98
C ALA A 60 -21.61 13.21 6.64
N ILE A 61 -21.40 14.03 5.59
CA ILE A 61 -22.42 14.99 5.11
C ILE A 61 -23.71 14.26 4.73
N PHE A 62 -23.60 13.13 4.02
CA PHE A 62 -24.76 12.28 3.70
C PHE A 62 -25.47 11.79 4.96
N MET A 63 -24.73 11.28 5.96
CA MET A 63 -25.31 10.79 7.21
C MET A 63 -26.06 11.86 8.01
N VAL A 64 -25.65 13.13 7.90
CA VAL A 64 -26.30 14.25 8.60
C VAL A 64 -27.51 14.79 7.83
N ARG A 65 -27.39 14.95 6.51
CA ARG A 65 -28.37 15.71 5.71
C ARG A 65 -29.38 14.86 4.97
N ASP A 66 -28.94 13.73 4.42
CA ASP A 66 -29.71 12.98 3.43
C ASP A 66 -30.13 11.58 3.92
N TYR A 67 -29.56 11.11 5.04
CA TYR A 67 -29.91 9.83 5.64
C TYR A 67 -31.35 9.84 6.18
N ASN A 68 -32.11 8.79 5.87
CA ASN A 68 -33.47 8.59 6.35
C ASN A 68 -33.58 7.20 7.02
N ALA A 69 -33.89 7.19 8.32
CA ALA A 69 -33.98 5.96 9.12
C ALA A 69 -35.13 5.02 8.68
N ILE A 70 -36.24 5.57 8.19
CA ILE A 70 -37.39 4.77 7.72
C ILE A 70 -36.98 3.97 6.49
N ASN A 71 -36.32 4.63 5.53
CA ASN A 71 -35.90 3.99 4.27
C ASN A 71 -34.74 3.00 4.46
N ASN A 72 -34.02 3.09 5.58
CA ASN A 72 -32.87 2.23 5.86
C ASN A 72 -33.15 1.19 6.95
N TYR A 73 -34.41 1.00 7.35
CA TYR A 73 -34.76 0.12 8.45
C TYR A 73 -34.23 -1.31 8.25
N ASN A 74 -33.42 -1.78 9.21
CA ASN A 74 -32.84 -3.12 9.27
C ASN A 74 -32.02 -3.55 8.02
N ASN A 75 -31.61 -2.61 7.18
CA ASN A 75 -30.70 -2.89 6.08
C ASN A 75 -29.24 -2.93 6.55
N LEU A 76 -28.29 -3.08 5.63
CA LEU A 76 -26.86 -3.13 5.96
C LEU A 76 -26.37 -1.87 6.69
N LEU A 77 -26.79 -0.68 6.24
CA LEU A 77 -26.37 0.59 6.83
C LEU A 77 -26.89 0.74 8.26
N ASP A 78 -28.17 0.45 8.50
CA ASP A 78 -28.75 0.46 9.84
C ASP A 78 -28.09 -0.55 10.78
N ARG A 79 -27.81 -1.77 10.28
CA ARG A 79 -27.10 -2.78 11.07
C ARG A 79 -25.74 -2.27 11.51
N VAL A 80 -24.93 -1.69 10.61
CA VAL A 80 -23.62 -1.11 10.92
C VAL A 80 -23.72 -0.03 12.01
N ILE A 81 -24.70 0.87 11.91
CA ILE A 81 -24.90 1.94 12.90
C ILE A 81 -25.20 1.37 14.29
N ARG A 82 -26.02 0.31 14.37
CA ARG A 82 -26.42 -0.32 15.64
C ARG A 82 -25.28 -0.98 16.42
N HIS A 83 -24.15 -1.30 15.78
CA HIS A 83 -22.96 -1.84 16.46
C HIS A 83 -21.70 -1.01 16.23
N ARG A 84 -21.86 0.30 15.96
CA ARG A 84 -20.75 1.23 15.71
C ARG A 84 -19.72 1.23 16.83
N ASP A 85 -20.13 1.08 18.09
CA ASP A 85 -19.21 1.11 19.23
C ASP A 85 -18.28 -0.12 19.22
N ALA A 86 -18.78 -1.28 18.77
CA ALA A 86 -17.95 -2.46 18.57
C ALA A 86 -16.95 -2.23 17.43
N ILE A 87 -17.38 -1.67 16.29
CA ILE A 87 -16.48 -1.37 15.16
C ILE A 87 -15.35 -0.41 15.59
N ILE A 88 -15.71 0.70 16.24
CA ILE A 88 -14.75 1.73 16.65
C ILE A 88 -13.80 1.22 17.73
N SER A 89 -14.27 0.46 18.72
CA SER A 89 -13.41 -0.10 19.76
C SER A 89 -12.40 -1.13 19.23
N HIS A 90 -12.82 -2.01 18.31
CA HIS A 90 -11.89 -2.94 17.68
C HIS A 90 -10.88 -2.22 16.79
N LEU A 91 -11.30 -1.21 16.01
CA LEU A 91 -10.37 -0.40 15.22
C LEU A 91 -9.38 0.35 16.11
N ASN A 92 -9.83 0.91 17.24
CA ASN A 92 -8.95 1.56 18.21
C ASN A 92 -7.89 0.58 18.76
N TRP A 93 -8.30 -0.63 19.15
CA TRP A 93 -7.38 -1.67 19.58
C TRP A 93 -6.36 -2.03 18.49
N VAL A 94 -6.81 -2.22 17.23
CA VAL A 94 -5.90 -2.49 16.11
C VAL A 94 -4.90 -1.34 15.91
N CYS A 95 -5.33 -0.09 15.98
CA CYS A 95 -4.43 1.07 15.83
C CYS A 95 -3.35 1.10 16.93
N ILE A 96 -3.72 0.82 18.18
CA ILE A 96 -2.77 0.73 19.31
C ILE A 96 -1.80 -0.42 19.09
N PHE A 97 -2.32 -1.60 18.74
CA PHE A 97 -1.52 -2.78 18.44
C PHE A 97 -0.50 -2.49 17.33
N LEU A 98 -0.95 -1.96 16.19
CA LEU A 98 -0.08 -1.62 15.07
C LEU A 98 0.96 -0.57 15.46
N GLY A 99 0.60 0.45 16.27
CA GLY A 99 1.56 1.45 16.75
C GLY A 99 2.70 0.83 17.58
N PHE A 100 2.37 -0.03 18.55
CA PHE A 100 3.39 -0.70 19.37
C PHE A 100 4.24 -1.71 18.59
N HIS A 101 3.64 -2.43 17.64
CA HIS A 101 4.31 -3.52 16.90
C HIS A 101 4.87 -3.09 15.53
N SER A 102 4.86 -1.79 15.23
CA SER A 102 5.57 -1.22 14.08
C SER A 102 6.54 -0.12 14.54
N PHE A 103 6.03 1.06 14.90
CA PHE A 103 6.85 2.18 15.35
C PHE A 103 7.63 1.86 16.63
N GLY A 104 7.07 1.08 17.54
CA GLY A 104 7.79 0.61 18.74
C GLY A 104 9.05 -0.20 18.42
N LEU A 105 9.08 -0.92 17.29
CA LEU A 105 10.27 -1.67 16.84
C LEU A 105 11.40 -0.73 16.40
N TYR A 106 11.07 0.44 15.83
CA TYR A 106 12.07 1.44 15.48
C TYR A 106 12.71 2.05 16.74
N ILE A 107 11.90 2.38 17.76
CA ILE A 107 12.41 2.87 19.05
C ILE A 107 13.27 1.81 19.74
N HIS A 108 12.83 0.54 19.72
CA HIS A 108 13.64 -0.59 20.21
C HIS A 108 14.99 -0.64 19.51
N ASN A 109 15.01 -0.57 18.18
CA ASN A 109 16.23 -0.60 17.38
C ASN A 109 17.17 0.57 17.68
N ASP A 110 16.65 1.80 17.79
CA ASP A 110 17.45 2.97 18.17
C ASP A 110 18.08 2.79 19.55
N THR A 111 17.31 2.27 20.52
CA THR A 111 17.79 2.01 21.88
C THR A 111 18.86 0.91 21.89
N MET A 112 18.61 -0.23 21.24
CA MET A 112 19.58 -1.33 21.17
C MET A 112 20.87 -0.91 20.47
N ARG A 113 20.75 -0.11 19.40
CA ARG A 113 21.91 0.43 18.68
C ARG A 113 22.71 1.40 19.55
N ALA A 114 22.05 2.31 20.27
CA ALA A 114 22.70 3.24 21.18
C ALA A 114 23.40 2.53 22.35
N LEU A 115 22.84 1.42 22.84
CA LEU A 115 23.43 0.58 23.89
C LEU A 115 24.56 -0.33 23.39
N GLY A 116 24.93 -0.28 22.11
CA GLY A 116 25.96 -1.14 21.52
C GLY A 116 25.55 -2.62 21.38
N ARG A 117 24.24 -2.90 21.40
CA ARG A 117 23.66 -4.26 21.33
C ARG A 117 23.04 -4.52 19.95
N SER A 118 23.84 -4.41 18.89
CA SER A 118 23.34 -4.58 17.51
C SER A 118 22.82 -5.99 17.22
N GLN A 119 23.28 -7.00 17.95
CA GLN A 119 22.77 -8.37 17.87
C GLN A 119 21.33 -8.53 18.39
N ASP A 120 20.82 -7.58 19.16
CA ASP A 120 19.46 -7.61 19.72
C ASP A 120 18.47 -6.73 18.92
N MET A 121 18.91 -6.20 17.77
CA MET A 121 18.07 -5.40 16.88
C MET A 121 17.21 -6.28 15.97
N PHE A 122 16.04 -5.78 15.59
CA PHE A 122 15.29 -6.29 14.46
C PHE A 122 15.97 -5.84 13.16
N SER A 123 16.65 -6.76 12.47
CA SER A 123 17.37 -6.50 11.21
C SER A 123 17.70 -7.78 10.46
N ASP A 124 18.11 -7.67 9.21
CA ASP A 124 18.53 -8.81 8.38
C ASP A 124 19.75 -9.57 8.93
N LYS A 125 20.54 -8.98 9.83
CA LYS A 125 21.76 -9.59 10.38
C LYS A 125 21.61 -10.09 11.81
N ALA A 126 20.44 -9.90 12.42
CA ALA A 126 20.16 -10.24 13.81
C ALA A 126 18.79 -10.90 13.90
N ILE A 127 17.84 -10.30 14.64
CA ILE A 127 16.48 -10.83 14.75
C ILE A 127 15.71 -10.44 13.48
N GLN A 128 15.46 -11.41 12.60
CA GLN A 128 14.84 -11.16 11.29
C GLN A 128 13.31 -11.16 11.38
N LEU A 129 12.66 -10.18 10.75
CA LEU A 129 11.19 -10.14 10.55
C LEU A 129 10.87 -10.08 9.06
N LYS A 130 11.16 -11.18 8.35
CA LYS A 130 11.00 -11.21 6.89
C LYS A 130 9.54 -11.20 6.46
N PRO A 131 9.17 -10.44 5.41
CA PRO A 131 7.82 -10.44 4.84
C PRO A 131 7.64 -11.65 3.90
N ILE A 132 7.63 -12.86 4.47
CA ILE A 132 7.63 -14.13 3.72
C ILE A 132 6.45 -14.25 2.74
N PHE A 133 5.29 -13.70 3.09
CA PHE A 133 4.11 -13.71 2.21
C PHE A 133 4.31 -12.83 0.99
N ALA A 134 4.93 -11.66 1.14
CA ALA A 134 5.24 -10.79 0.01
C ALA A 134 6.32 -11.41 -0.89
N GLN A 135 7.37 -12.00 -0.29
CA GLN A 135 8.40 -12.74 -1.03
C GLN A 135 7.80 -13.93 -1.81
N TRP A 136 6.85 -14.63 -1.22
CA TRP A 136 6.11 -15.71 -1.90
C TRP A 136 5.31 -15.19 -3.10
N ILE A 137 4.58 -14.08 -2.96
CA ILE A 137 3.87 -13.45 -4.09
C ILE A 137 4.85 -12.98 -5.18
N GLN A 138 5.99 -12.37 -4.82
CA GLN A 138 7.04 -12.03 -5.79
C GLN A 138 7.51 -13.26 -6.56
N SER A 139 7.76 -14.37 -5.87
CA SER A 139 8.16 -15.63 -6.49
C SER A 139 7.11 -16.17 -7.47
N LEU A 140 5.82 -16.12 -7.11
CA LEU A 140 4.74 -16.54 -8.02
C LEU A 140 4.70 -15.69 -9.29
N HIS A 141 4.83 -14.36 -9.18
CA HIS A 141 4.83 -13.47 -10.35
C HIS A 141 6.09 -13.60 -11.21
N TYR A 142 7.23 -13.88 -10.60
CA TYR A 142 8.47 -14.14 -11.32
C TYR A 142 8.41 -15.45 -12.10
N LEU A 143 7.85 -16.51 -11.51
CA LEU A 143 7.73 -17.84 -12.12
C LEU A 143 6.49 -18.02 -13.00
N ALA A 144 5.64 -16.99 -13.14
CA ALA A 144 4.43 -17.07 -13.93
C ALA A 144 4.65 -17.29 -15.45
N PRO A 145 5.60 -16.60 -16.12
CA PRO A 145 5.82 -16.78 -17.55
C PRO A 145 6.15 -18.22 -17.91
N SER A 146 5.53 -18.73 -18.97
CA SER A 146 5.68 -20.13 -19.42
C SER A 146 5.19 -21.21 -18.44
N ASN A 147 4.56 -20.84 -17.32
CA ASN A 147 3.95 -21.75 -16.36
C ASN A 147 2.47 -21.41 -16.14
N THR A 148 2.14 -20.60 -15.13
CA THR A 148 0.75 -20.17 -14.85
C THR A 148 0.25 -19.12 -15.85
N ALA A 149 1.16 -18.48 -16.59
CA ALA A 149 0.88 -17.63 -17.75
C ALA A 149 1.64 -18.16 -18.99
N PRO A 150 1.14 -19.22 -19.66
CA PRO A 150 1.87 -19.92 -20.73
C PRO A 150 2.28 -19.02 -21.90
N ASN A 151 1.44 -18.03 -22.22
CA ASN A 151 1.65 -17.13 -23.36
C ASN A 151 2.43 -15.85 -22.98
N ALA A 152 2.74 -15.63 -21.70
CA ALA A 152 3.53 -14.49 -21.26
C ALA A 152 5.03 -14.78 -21.47
N LEU A 153 5.74 -13.83 -22.08
CA LEU A 153 7.17 -13.94 -22.38
C LEU A 153 8.08 -13.44 -21.27
N ALA A 154 7.55 -12.59 -20.39
CA ALA A 154 8.29 -11.97 -19.29
C ALA A 154 7.36 -11.75 -18.09
N THR A 155 7.96 -11.49 -16.92
CA THR A 155 7.21 -11.18 -15.70
C THR A 155 6.42 -9.88 -15.86
N THR A 156 5.35 -9.71 -15.09
CA THR A 156 4.52 -8.50 -15.08
C THR A 156 5.33 -7.24 -14.76
N SER A 157 6.36 -7.35 -13.92
CA SER A 157 7.31 -6.28 -13.64
C SER A 157 8.64 -6.87 -13.18
N TYR A 158 9.74 -6.32 -13.69
CA TYR A 158 11.09 -6.66 -13.23
C TYR A 158 11.33 -6.34 -11.75
N ALA A 159 10.42 -5.59 -11.09
CA ALA A 159 10.44 -5.41 -9.64
C ALA A 159 10.17 -6.71 -8.86
N PHE A 160 9.45 -7.68 -9.45
CA PHE A 160 9.16 -8.97 -8.82
C PHE A 160 10.30 -10.00 -8.95
N GLY A 161 11.25 -9.77 -9.87
CA GLY A 161 12.36 -10.68 -10.13
C GLY A 161 12.90 -10.54 -11.56
N GLY A 162 14.01 -11.21 -11.84
CA GLY A 162 14.65 -11.23 -13.16
C GLY A 162 15.88 -10.33 -13.25
N ASP A 163 16.21 -9.93 -14.47
CA ASP A 163 17.44 -9.19 -14.76
C ASP A 163 17.31 -7.69 -14.48
N ILE A 164 18.45 -7.04 -14.30
CA ILE A 164 18.54 -5.59 -14.23
C ILE A 164 18.38 -5.03 -15.65
N VAL A 165 17.43 -4.12 -15.84
CA VAL A 165 17.21 -3.42 -17.10
C VAL A 165 17.87 -2.05 -17.03
N THR A 166 18.77 -1.75 -17.97
CA THR A 166 19.49 -0.47 -18.04
C THR A 166 19.21 0.27 -19.34
N VAL A 167 19.14 1.60 -19.29
CA VAL A 167 19.09 2.46 -20.49
C VAL A 167 20.19 3.53 -20.34
N GLY A 168 21.19 3.46 -21.21
CA GLY A 168 22.42 4.23 -21.03
C GLY A 168 23.17 3.78 -19.77
N SER A 169 23.63 4.72 -18.96
CA SER A 169 24.32 4.46 -17.69
C SER A 169 23.39 4.33 -16.48
N LYS A 170 22.07 4.31 -16.69
CA LYS A 170 21.06 4.33 -15.62
C LYS A 170 20.26 3.03 -15.58
N ILE A 171 19.95 2.57 -14.37
CA ILE A 171 19.04 1.44 -14.13
C ILE A 171 17.62 1.94 -14.37
N ALA A 172 16.91 1.31 -15.29
CA ALA A 172 15.49 1.55 -15.55
C ALA A 172 14.60 0.75 -14.60
N MET A 173 14.95 -0.51 -14.33
CA MET A 173 14.26 -1.35 -13.34
C MET A 173 15.18 -2.49 -12.88
N MET A 174 15.02 -2.93 -11.64
CA MET A 174 15.68 -4.11 -11.08
C MET A 174 14.76 -4.78 -10.05
N PRO A 175 15.00 -6.05 -9.70
CA PRO A 175 14.27 -6.71 -8.62
C PRO A 175 14.34 -5.91 -7.31
N ILE A 176 13.19 -5.69 -6.69
CA ILE A 176 13.10 -4.98 -5.40
C ILE A 176 13.04 -6.02 -4.30
N THR A 177 14.18 -6.21 -3.61
CA THR A 177 14.30 -7.18 -2.52
C THR A 177 13.54 -6.71 -1.27
N LEU A 178 12.83 -7.63 -0.62
CA LEU A 178 12.06 -7.36 0.60
C LEU A 178 12.76 -7.98 1.82
N GLY A 179 13.36 -7.13 2.67
CA GLY A 179 14.04 -7.52 3.92
C GLY A 179 13.19 -7.31 5.17
N THR A 180 13.84 -7.39 6.33
CA THR A 180 13.30 -7.00 7.65
C THR A 180 13.01 -5.50 7.69
#